data_AF-A0A6J2JH70-F1
#
_entry.id   AF-A0A6J2JH70-F1
#
_cell.length_a   1.000
_cell.length_b   1.000
_cell.length_c   1.000
_cell.angle_alpha   90.00
_cell.angle_beta   90.00
_cell.angle_gamma   90.00
#
_symmetry.space_group_name_H-M   'P 1'
#
loop_
_entity.id
_entity.type
_entity.pdbx_description
1 polymer ?
#
loop_
_entity_poly.entity_id
_entity_poly.type
_entity_poly.pdbx_seq_one_letter_code
_entity_poly.pdbx_strand_id
1 'polypeptide(L)'
;MQSDDEDTSLHSCFNSLKTAVMGCCYSICHKDNDPQENVINERTHLLEVTEQQQETLVPVVSASTPPRKPDEQTALNRILHETANNVIDVGALGPYTLEASAYSERVRVYTARVAAVSVAAPRPAPRLLADVTHAERVALLSCPPLPAADKELISGAVRRAAAAISELRVEHREDLVVPFRVP
;
A
#
# COMPACT_ATOMS: atom_id res chain seq x y z
N MET A 1 4.75 50.14 -5.77
CA MET A 1 5.08 49.20 -4.67
C MET A 1 3.76 48.71 -4.11
N GLN A 2 3.24 47.58 -4.61
CA GLN A 2 2.08 46.86 -4.08
C GLN A 2 1.79 45.71 -5.05
N SER A 3 2.46 44.57 -4.84
CA SER A 3 2.25 43.36 -5.66
C SER A 3 2.68 42.08 -4.94
N ASP A 4 2.61 42.05 -3.59
CA ASP A 4 3.13 40.91 -2.81
C ASP A 4 2.09 40.25 -1.87
N ASP A 5 0.81 40.68 -1.89
CA ASP A 5 -0.21 40.18 -0.94
C ASP A 5 -1.07 39.01 -1.46
N GLU A 6 -1.07 38.68 -2.76
CA GLU A 6 -1.96 37.64 -3.32
C GLU A 6 -1.31 36.23 -3.35
N ASP A 7 0.02 36.13 -3.43
CA ASP A 7 0.74 34.85 -3.50
C ASP A 7 0.87 34.13 -2.15
N THR A 8 0.73 34.87 -1.04
CA THR A 8 0.82 34.31 0.32
C THR A 8 -0.42 33.53 0.73
N SER A 9 -1.60 33.88 0.21
CA SER A 9 -2.87 33.24 0.62
C SER A 9 -3.05 31.83 0.03
N LEU A 10 -2.58 31.58 -1.19
CA LEU A 10 -2.66 30.25 -1.83
C LEU A 10 -1.65 29.27 -1.23
N HIS A 11 -0.46 29.77 -0.85
CA HIS A 11 0.57 28.97 -0.19
C HIS A 11 0.17 28.52 1.22
N SER A 12 -0.63 29.32 1.92
CA SER A 12 -1.18 29.01 3.24
C SER A 12 -2.15 27.82 3.21
N CYS A 13 -3.06 27.79 2.23
CA CYS A 13 -4.04 26.70 2.07
C CYS A 13 -3.37 25.34 1.80
N PHE A 14 -2.29 25.31 1.02
CA PHE A 14 -1.56 24.07 0.71
C PHE A 14 -0.72 23.56 1.88
N ASN A 15 -0.14 24.46 2.68
CA ASN A 15 0.67 24.08 3.84
C ASN A 15 -0.18 23.49 4.98
N SER A 16 -1.43 23.93 5.13
CA SER A 16 -2.33 23.43 6.17
C SER A 16 -2.73 21.96 5.97
N LEU A 17 -2.65 21.43 4.75
CA LEU A 17 -2.97 20.02 4.45
C LEU A 17 -1.79 19.09 4.74
N LYS A 18 -0.55 19.61 4.75
CA LYS A 18 0.68 18.84 4.92
C LYS A 18 0.95 18.44 6.38
N THR A 19 0.30 19.11 7.33
CA THR A 19 0.45 18.88 8.78
C THR A 19 -0.51 17.82 9.33
N ALA A 20 -1.47 17.34 8.53
CA ALA A 20 -2.52 16.42 8.98
C ALA A 20 -2.18 14.92 8.88
N VAL A 21 -0.96 14.54 8.48
CA VAL A 21 -0.52 13.13 8.50
C VAL A 21 0.20 12.85 9.82
N MET A 22 -0.58 12.84 10.90
CA MET A 22 -0.16 12.32 12.21
C MET A 22 -0.24 10.80 12.16
N GLY A 23 0.91 10.16 12.40
CA GLY A 23 1.06 8.71 12.34
C GLY A 23 0.28 7.96 13.41
N CYS A 24 -0.21 6.78 13.06
CA CYS A 24 -0.79 5.82 13.99
C CYS A 24 -0.33 4.40 13.64
N CYS A 25 0.72 3.95 14.34
CA CYS A 25 1.09 2.54 14.46
C CYS A 25 0.70 2.07 15.86
N TYR A 26 -0.55 1.64 16.08
CA TYR A 26 -0.95 0.95 17.31
C TYR A 26 -2.08 -0.04 17.03
N SER A 27 -1.70 -1.28 16.70
CA SER A 27 -2.63 -2.43 16.66
C SER A 27 -1.97 -3.67 17.26
N ILE A 28 -1.27 -3.52 18.38
CA ILE A 28 -0.76 -4.64 19.18
C ILE A 28 -0.78 -4.15 20.64
N CYS A 29 -1.32 -4.96 21.56
CA CYS A 29 -1.62 -4.67 22.98
C CYS A 29 -3.00 -3.98 23.12
N HIS A 30 -4.07 -4.62 23.60
CA HIS A 30 -4.16 -5.39 24.84
C HIS A 30 -5.47 -6.20 24.88
N LYS A 31 -5.49 -7.29 25.64
CA LYS A 31 -6.56 -8.29 25.75
C LYS A 31 -7.18 -8.25 27.16
N ASP A 32 -8.47 -8.61 27.22
CA ASP A 32 -9.23 -9.22 28.33
C ASP A 32 -9.89 -8.32 29.43
N ASN A 33 -11.23 -8.22 29.45
CA ASN A 33 -12.15 -9.11 30.21
C ASN A 33 -13.57 -8.52 30.33
N ASP A 34 -14.61 -9.25 29.90
CA ASP A 34 -15.94 -9.30 30.57
C ASP A 34 -16.81 -10.45 30.01
N PRO A 35 -17.88 -10.89 30.72
CA PRO A 35 -18.19 -12.31 30.86
C PRO A 35 -19.31 -12.82 29.93
N GLN A 36 -19.00 -13.95 29.30
CA GLN A 36 -19.88 -15.08 28.99
C GLN A 36 -21.27 -14.78 28.40
N GLU A 37 -21.28 -14.36 27.13
CA GLU A 37 -22.41 -14.60 26.24
C GLU A 37 -21.88 -15.13 24.89
N ASN A 38 -22.14 -16.42 24.64
CA ASN A 38 -21.94 -17.16 23.38
C ASN A 38 -20.90 -16.59 22.38
N VAL A 39 -19.64 -16.53 22.79
CA VAL A 39 -18.57 -15.98 21.96
C VAL A 39 -18.19 -16.98 20.89
N ILE A 40 -18.42 -16.61 19.64
CA ILE A 40 -17.85 -17.27 18.47
C ILE A 40 -16.32 -17.26 18.66
N ASN A 41 -15.77 -18.40 19.05
CA ASN A 41 -14.36 -18.62 19.27
C ASN A 41 -13.68 -19.09 17.97
N GLU A 42 -12.36 -19.07 17.91
CA GLU A 42 -11.53 -19.62 16.83
C GLU A 42 -11.77 -21.12 16.54
N ARG A 43 -12.54 -21.81 17.40
CA ARG A 43 -12.98 -23.20 17.22
C ARG A 43 -14.39 -23.36 16.65
N THR A 44 -15.11 -22.27 16.43
CA THR A 44 -16.48 -22.30 15.88
C THR A 44 -16.38 -22.41 14.38
N HIS A 45 -16.82 -23.54 13.82
CA HIS A 45 -16.82 -23.76 12.38
C HIS A 45 -17.81 -22.81 11.70
N LEU A 46 -17.30 -21.97 10.79
CA LEU A 46 -18.08 -20.93 10.11
C LEU A 46 -18.86 -21.42 8.89
N LEU A 47 -18.69 -22.69 8.50
CA LEU A 47 -19.39 -23.30 7.39
C LEU A 47 -19.90 -24.66 7.83
N GLU A 48 -21.21 -24.88 7.64
CA GLU A 48 -21.84 -26.17 7.81
C GLU A 48 -21.37 -27.06 6.64
N VAL A 49 -20.46 -28.00 6.92
CA VAL A 49 -19.96 -28.91 5.89
C VAL A 49 -21.07 -29.89 5.57
N THR A 50 -21.84 -29.59 4.53
CA THR A 50 -22.75 -30.57 3.94
C THR A 50 -21.88 -31.68 3.34
N GLU A 51 -21.99 -32.90 3.88
CA GLU A 51 -21.36 -34.08 3.31
C GLU A 51 -22.00 -34.36 1.93
N GLN A 52 -21.51 -33.70 0.89
CA GLN A 52 -21.86 -34.02 -0.49
C GLN A 52 -20.87 -35.06 -1.03
N GLN A 53 -21.29 -36.31 -0.89
CA GLN A 53 -20.92 -37.40 -1.78
C GLN A 53 -21.15 -36.96 -3.22
N GLN A 54 -20.10 -36.87 -4.05
CA GLN A 54 -20.30 -36.98 -5.49
C GLN A 54 -19.12 -37.63 -6.22
N GLU A 55 -19.50 -38.71 -6.89
CA GLU A 55 -18.74 -39.69 -7.65
C GLU A 55 -18.18 -39.18 -9.00
N THR A 56 -16.95 -39.62 -9.30
CA THR A 56 -16.45 -40.13 -10.62
C THR A 56 -16.19 -39.09 -11.74
N LEU A 57 -15.01 -39.04 -12.39
CA LEU A 57 -14.54 -39.97 -13.42
C LEU A 57 -12.99 -39.92 -13.60
N VAL A 58 -12.36 -41.10 -13.60
CA VAL A 58 -10.93 -41.33 -13.91
C VAL A 58 -10.84 -41.97 -15.30
N PRO A 59 -9.93 -41.56 -16.21
CA PRO A 59 -9.62 -42.37 -17.38
C PRO A 59 -8.61 -43.46 -17.01
N VAL A 60 -8.98 -44.68 -17.38
CA VAL A 60 -8.30 -45.96 -17.19
C VAL A 60 -6.87 -45.94 -17.74
N VAL A 61 -5.87 -46.18 -16.87
CA VAL A 61 -4.60 -46.82 -17.25
C VAL A 61 -4.17 -47.81 -16.16
N SER A 62 -4.38 -49.08 -16.50
CA SER A 62 -3.54 -50.26 -16.27
C SER A 62 -2.93 -50.50 -14.88
N ALA A 63 -3.40 -51.61 -14.29
CA ALA A 63 -2.90 -52.25 -13.08
C ALA A 63 -1.40 -52.58 -13.12
N SER A 64 -0.62 -52.02 -12.18
CA SER A 64 0.51 -52.67 -11.49
C SER A 64 1.33 -51.70 -10.62
N THR A 65 0.71 -50.92 -9.74
CA THR A 65 1.36 -50.46 -8.50
C THR A 65 0.27 -50.23 -7.44
N PRO A 66 0.50 -50.56 -6.15
CA PRO A 66 -0.45 -50.21 -5.09
C PRO A 66 -0.65 -48.69 -5.08
N PRO A 67 -1.86 -48.19 -4.77
CA PRO A 67 -2.11 -46.76 -4.71
C PRO A 67 -1.22 -46.16 -3.62
N ARG A 68 -0.10 -45.54 -4.03
CA ARG A 68 0.68 -44.73 -3.12
C ARG A 68 -0.21 -43.58 -2.72
N LYS A 69 -0.72 -43.64 -1.49
CA LYS A 69 -1.34 -42.53 -0.77
C LYS A 69 -0.65 -41.24 -1.25
N PRO A 70 -1.33 -40.30 -1.91
CA PRO A 70 -0.73 -39.01 -2.16
C PRO A 70 -0.25 -38.48 -0.82
N ASP A 71 1.02 -38.17 -0.83
CA ASP A 71 1.97 -38.36 0.24
C ASP A 71 1.70 -37.38 1.40
N GLU A 72 1.12 -37.89 2.50
CA GLU A 72 0.91 -37.12 3.74
C GLU A 72 2.20 -36.42 4.17
N GLN A 73 3.37 -37.02 3.89
CA GLN A 73 4.67 -36.43 4.17
C GLN A 73 5.00 -35.23 3.25
N THR A 74 4.54 -35.24 2.00
CA THR A 74 4.66 -34.09 1.08
C THR A 74 3.73 -32.95 1.52
N ALA A 75 2.52 -33.25 1.97
CA ALA A 75 1.59 -32.24 2.51
C ALA A 75 2.18 -31.55 3.75
N LEU A 76 2.76 -32.32 4.67
CA LEU A 76 3.46 -31.78 5.85
C LEU A 76 4.68 -30.94 5.46
N ASN A 77 5.50 -31.38 4.50
CA ASN A 77 6.62 -30.58 4.00
C ASN A 77 6.17 -29.25 3.39
N ARG A 78 5.06 -29.25 2.64
CA ARG A 78 4.50 -28.02 2.08
C ARG A 78 4.07 -27.06 3.19
N ILE A 79 3.36 -27.56 4.21
CA ILE A 79 2.92 -26.75 5.36
C ILE A 79 4.13 -26.16 6.09
N LEU A 80 5.20 -26.94 6.31
CA LEU A 80 6.41 -26.46 6.96
C LEU A 80 7.11 -25.38 6.14
N HIS A 81 7.27 -25.56 4.83
CA HIS A 81 7.87 -24.55 3.96
C HIS A 81 7.03 -23.28 3.86
N GLU A 82 5.71 -23.41 3.75
CA GLU A 82 4.80 -22.28 3.74
C GLU A 82 4.85 -21.51 5.07
N THR A 83 4.85 -22.24 6.20
CA THR A 83 4.98 -21.64 7.53
C THR A 83 6.33 -20.95 7.70
N ALA A 84 7.44 -21.59 7.28
CA ALA A 84 8.77 -21.00 7.36
C ALA A 84 8.90 -19.71 6.53
N ASN A 85 8.19 -19.60 5.40
CA ASN A 85 8.17 -18.40 4.58
C ASN A 85 7.26 -17.30 5.14
N ASN A 86 6.19 -17.68 5.85
CA ASN A 86 5.19 -16.73 6.38
C ASN A 86 5.54 -16.22 7.79
N VAL A 87 6.42 -16.91 8.52
CA VAL A 87 6.91 -16.46 9.82
C VAL A 87 7.93 -15.34 9.62
N ILE A 88 7.68 -14.21 10.26
CA ILE A 88 8.56 -13.04 10.21
C ILE A 88 9.66 -13.21 11.25
N ASP A 89 10.91 -13.34 10.81
CA ASP A 89 12.07 -13.25 11.68
C ASP A 89 12.32 -11.78 12.05
N VAL A 90 11.88 -11.40 13.25
CA VAL A 90 12.08 -10.04 13.79
C VAL A 90 13.55 -9.74 14.13
N GLY A 91 14.39 -10.79 14.29
CA GLY A 91 15.84 -10.66 14.45
C GLY A 91 16.55 -10.34 13.14
N ALA A 92 15.92 -10.63 12.00
CA ALA A 92 16.45 -10.44 10.65
C ALA A 92 16.57 -8.97 10.19
N LEU A 93 16.35 -7.99 11.07
CA LEU A 93 16.41 -6.56 10.76
C LEU A 93 17.81 -5.94 10.93
N GLY A 94 18.79 -6.69 11.42
CA GLY A 94 20.19 -6.25 11.45
C GLY A 94 20.77 -6.08 10.03
N PRO A 95 21.87 -5.34 9.85
CA PRO A 95 22.61 -5.36 8.59
C PRO A 95 23.22 -6.75 8.42
N TYR A 96 22.47 -7.68 7.83
CA TYR A 96 22.98 -9.00 7.51
C TYR A 96 24.15 -8.83 6.55
N THR A 97 25.31 -9.13 7.12
CA THR A 97 26.66 -8.99 6.60
C THR A 97 26.82 -9.94 5.44
N LEU A 98 26.37 -9.52 4.28
CA LEU A 98 26.92 -10.11 3.08
C LEU A 98 28.43 -9.91 3.11
N GLU A 99 29.19 -10.99 3.05
CA GLU A 99 30.65 -10.89 3.05
C GLU A 99 31.12 -9.98 1.92
N ALA A 100 32.10 -9.13 2.21
CA ALA A 100 32.59 -8.15 1.23
C ALA A 100 33.08 -8.81 -0.08
N SER A 101 33.63 -10.02 0.01
CA SER A 101 34.03 -10.87 -1.11
C SER A 101 32.83 -11.37 -1.93
N ALA A 102 31.76 -11.83 -1.28
CA ALA A 102 30.53 -12.24 -1.95
C ALA A 102 29.83 -11.04 -2.63
N TYR A 103 29.97 -9.84 -2.06
CA TYR A 103 29.44 -8.62 -2.67
C TYR A 103 30.20 -8.29 -3.95
N SER A 104 31.53 -8.22 -3.88
CA SER A 104 32.37 -7.83 -5.01
C SER A 104 32.25 -8.81 -6.18
N GLU A 105 32.15 -10.11 -5.90
CA GLU A 105 31.94 -11.12 -6.93
C GLU A 105 30.57 -10.98 -7.60
N ARG A 106 29.50 -10.70 -6.84
CA ARG A 106 28.17 -10.43 -7.42
C ARG A 106 28.17 -9.18 -8.30
N VAL A 107 28.85 -8.11 -7.88
CA VAL A 107 29.02 -6.89 -8.69
C VAL A 107 29.73 -7.23 -10.00
N ARG A 108 30.83 -7.99 -9.94
CA ARG A 108 31.59 -8.39 -11.13
C ARG A 108 30.73 -9.19 -12.11
N VAL A 109 30.02 -10.20 -11.60
CA VAL A 109 29.14 -11.07 -12.41
C VAL A 109 28.00 -10.27 -13.03
N TYR A 110 27.31 -9.41 -12.27
CA TYR A 110 26.20 -8.63 -12.80
C TYR A 110 26.66 -7.58 -13.81
N THR A 111 27.79 -6.92 -13.56
CA THR A 111 28.39 -5.98 -14.51
C THR A 111 28.75 -6.67 -15.82
N ALA A 112 29.38 -7.84 -15.76
CA ALA A 112 29.72 -8.62 -16.95
C ALA A 112 28.47 -9.08 -17.72
N ARG A 113 27.41 -9.51 -17.01
CA ARG A 113 26.14 -9.92 -17.63
C ARG A 113 25.42 -8.74 -18.29
N VAL A 114 25.40 -7.57 -17.64
CA VAL A 114 24.81 -6.34 -18.21
C VAL A 114 25.60 -5.88 -19.43
N ALA A 115 26.94 -5.94 -19.39
CA ALA A 115 27.78 -5.57 -20.54
C ALA A 115 27.63 -6.53 -21.73
N ALA A 116 27.39 -7.82 -21.47
CA ALA A 116 27.15 -8.82 -22.52
C ALA A 116 25.78 -8.67 -23.20
N VAL A 117 24.81 -8.06 -22.53
CA VAL A 117 23.55 -7.65 -23.15
C VAL A 117 23.80 -6.32 -23.85
N SER A 118 23.70 -6.28 -25.18
CA SER A 118 23.76 -5.04 -25.94
C SER A 118 22.53 -4.18 -25.64
N VAL A 119 22.59 -3.43 -24.54
CA VAL A 119 21.61 -2.40 -24.25
C VAL A 119 21.82 -1.32 -25.30
N ALA A 120 20.90 -1.23 -26.26
CA ALA A 120 20.85 -0.10 -27.19
C ALA A 120 20.99 1.19 -26.38
N ALA A 121 21.84 2.12 -26.84
CA ALA A 121 22.11 3.37 -26.13
C ALA A 121 20.79 3.95 -25.60
N PRO A 122 20.73 4.34 -24.30
CA PRO A 122 19.48 4.77 -23.70
C PRO A 122 18.86 5.83 -24.60
N ARG A 123 17.69 5.51 -25.15
CA ARG A 123 16.94 6.43 -25.99
C ARG A 123 16.84 7.73 -25.19
N PRO A 124 17.11 8.90 -25.80
CA PRO A 124 16.99 10.17 -25.09
C PRO A 124 15.65 10.19 -24.37
N ALA A 125 15.70 10.53 -23.07
CA ALA A 125 14.51 10.53 -22.23
C ALA A 125 13.38 11.26 -22.96
N PRO A 126 12.16 10.69 -23.00
CA PRO A 126 11.05 11.35 -23.67
C PRO A 126 10.89 12.73 -23.03
N ARG A 127 10.99 13.78 -23.84
CA ARG A 127 10.67 15.13 -23.38
C ARG A 127 9.17 15.15 -23.09
N LEU A 128 8.80 15.38 -21.83
CA LEU A 128 7.41 15.41 -21.38
C LEU A 128 6.61 16.51 -22.08
N LEU A 129 7.27 17.60 -22.46
CA LEU A 129 6.67 18.74 -23.14
C LEU A 129 7.57 19.14 -24.32
N ALA A 130 6.94 19.45 -25.45
CA ALA A 130 7.60 20.12 -26.56
C ALA A 130 7.46 21.63 -26.35
N ASP A 131 8.56 22.37 -26.50
CA ASP A 131 8.49 23.82 -26.48
C ASP A 131 7.69 24.29 -27.69
N VAL A 132 6.60 25.03 -27.43
CA VAL A 132 5.87 25.75 -28.47
C VAL A 132 6.79 26.79 -29.10
N THR A 133 6.66 26.99 -30.41
CA THR A 133 7.44 28.02 -31.11
C THR A 133 7.16 29.40 -30.51
N HIS A 134 8.10 30.34 -30.66
CA HIS A 134 7.92 31.69 -30.13
C HIS A 134 6.62 32.35 -30.62
N ALA A 135 6.27 32.15 -31.90
CA ALA A 135 5.04 32.68 -32.48
C ALA A 135 3.78 32.09 -31.83
N GLU A 136 3.73 30.76 -31.64
CA GLU A 136 2.61 30.08 -30.97
C GLU A 136 2.48 30.51 -29.51
N ARG A 137 3.61 30.67 -28.80
CA ARG A 137 3.61 31.16 -27.42
C ARG A 137 2.99 32.55 -27.30
N VAL A 138 3.40 33.48 -28.17
CA VAL A 138 2.86 34.84 -28.18
C VAL A 138 1.36 34.81 -28.49
N ALA A 139 0.94 34.00 -29.46
CA ALA A 139 -0.48 33.86 -29.78
C ALA A 139 -1.30 33.32 -28.60
N LEU A 140 -0.83 32.26 -27.92
CA LEU A 140 -1.53 31.65 -26.77
C LEU A 140 -1.59 32.58 -25.56
N LEU A 141 -0.51 33.31 -25.26
CA LEU A 141 -0.48 34.27 -24.15
C LEU A 141 -1.29 35.54 -24.41
N SER A 142 -1.60 35.82 -25.69
CA SER A 142 -2.43 36.97 -26.08
C SER A 142 -3.93 36.67 -26.03
N CYS A 143 -4.32 35.41 -25.80
CA CYS A 143 -5.73 35.04 -25.65
C CYS A 143 -6.35 35.66 -24.38
N PRO A 144 -7.67 35.92 -24.37
CA PRO A 144 -8.35 36.38 -23.17
C PRO A 144 -8.13 35.42 -21.99
N PRO A 145 -7.93 35.96 -20.77
CA PRO A 145 -7.75 35.13 -19.58
C PRO A 145 -9.03 34.35 -19.26
N LEU A 146 -8.91 33.35 -18.37
CA LEU A 146 -10.03 32.55 -17.91
C LEU A 146 -11.18 33.45 -17.39
N PRO A 147 -12.44 33.22 -17.82
CA PRO A 147 -13.57 34.00 -17.35
C PRO A 147 -13.70 33.97 -15.82
N ALA A 148 -14.07 35.11 -15.22
CA ALA A 148 -14.24 35.21 -13.77
C ALA A 148 -15.30 34.24 -13.23
N ALA A 149 -16.36 33.96 -14.01
CA ALA A 149 -17.39 32.99 -13.65
C ALA A 149 -16.82 31.57 -13.44
N ASP A 150 -15.88 31.14 -14.29
CA ASP A 150 -15.25 29.83 -14.18
C ASP A 150 -14.32 29.77 -12.97
N LYS A 151 -13.58 30.87 -12.70
CA LYS A 151 -12.74 30.98 -11.49
C LYS A 151 -13.58 30.88 -10.22
N GLU A 152 -14.72 31.55 -10.15
CA GLU A 152 -15.64 31.47 -9.01
C GLU A 152 -16.28 30.09 -8.88
N LEU A 153 -16.65 29.44 -10.00
CA LEU A 153 -17.17 28.08 -9.99
C LEU A 153 -16.15 27.10 -9.40
N ILE A 154 -14.90 27.14 -9.88
CA ILE A 154 -13.81 26.28 -9.39
C ILE A 154 -13.55 26.56 -7.91
N SER A 155 -13.41 27.83 -7.53
CA SER A 155 -13.14 28.23 -6.15
C SER A 155 -14.27 27.81 -5.20
N GLY A 156 -15.53 27.96 -5.63
CA GLY A 156 -16.70 27.50 -4.89
C GLY A 156 -16.76 25.99 -4.72
N ALA A 157 -16.41 25.22 -5.76
CA ALA A 157 -16.34 23.77 -5.69
C ALA A 157 -15.26 23.30 -4.69
N VAL A 158 -14.07 23.90 -4.75
CA VAL A 158 -12.96 23.60 -3.82
C VAL A 158 -13.35 23.94 -2.38
N ARG A 159 -14.01 25.09 -2.15
CA ARG A 159 -14.47 25.50 -0.82
C ARG A 159 -15.47 24.51 -0.22
N ARG A 160 -16.40 23.99 -1.03
CA ARG A 160 -17.34 22.95 -0.59
C ARG A 160 -16.64 21.63 -0.27
N ALA A 161 -15.67 21.23 -1.09
CA ALA A 161 -14.88 20.03 -0.83
C ALA A 161 -14.06 20.15 0.47
N ALA A 162 -13.44 21.32 0.70
CA ALA A 162 -12.72 21.59 1.94
C ALA A 162 -13.65 21.55 3.18
N ALA A 163 -14.86 22.10 3.07
CA ALA A 163 -15.86 22.01 4.12
C ALA A 163 -16.23 20.55 4.43
N ALA A 164 -16.51 19.74 3.41
CA ALA A 164 -16.83 18.32 3.59
C ALA A 164 -15.67 17.53 4.22
N ILE A 165 -14.42 17.82 3.86
CA ILE A 165 -13.25 17.18 4.49
C ILE A 165 -13.13 17.58 5.96
N SER A 166 -13.49 18.81 6.32
CA SER A 166 -13.46 19.26 7.72
C SER A 166 -14.50 18.56 8.63
N GLU A 167 -15.54 17.98 8.04
CA GLU A 167 -16.53 17.17 8.74
C GLU A 167 -16.00 15.76 9.06
N LEU A 168 -14.93 15.30 8.40
CA LEU A 168 -14.27 14.03 8.69
C LEU A 168 -13.44 14.14 9.97
N ARG A 169 -14.10 14.04 11.11
CA ARG A 169 -13.49 14.03 12.44
C ARG A 169 -14.18 13.01 13.33
N VAL A 170 -13.45 12.54 14.35
CA VAL A 170 -14.00 11.65 15.37
C VAL A 170 -14.95 12.45 16.27
N GLU A 171 -16.22 12.06 16.32
CA GLU A 171 -17.17 12.59 17.29
C GLU A 171 -16.86 12.04 18.68
N HIS A 172 -16.56 12.91 19.63
CA HIS A 172 -16.36 12.52 21.02
C HIS A 172 -17.70 12.17 21.66
N ARG A 173 -17.79 10.96 22.26
CA ARG A 173 -18.99 10.49 22.99
C ARG A 173 -18.72 10.29 24.47
N GLU A 174 -17.65 9.60 24.79
CA GLU A 174 -17.28 9.23 26.16
C GLU A 174 -15.79 9.48 26.39
N ASP A 175 -15.43 9.70 27.65
CA ASP A 175 -14.03 9.88 28.05
C ASP A 175 -13.29 8.54 27.95
N LEU A 176 -12.32 8.47 27.05
CA LEU A 176 -11.42 7.31 26.92
C LEU A 176 -10.46 7.15 28.11
N VAL A 177 -10.29 8.22 28.90
CA VAL A 177 -9.37 8.27 30.03
C VAL A 177 -10.10 8.86 31.22
N VAL A 178 -10.29 8.05 32.27
CA VAL A 178 -10.89 8.49 33.52
C VAL A 178 -9.79 8.56 34.59
N PRO A 179 -9.61 9.70 35.28
CA PRO A 179 -8.65 9.81 36.36
C PRO A 179 -9.15 9.07 37.60
N PHE A 180 -8.38 8.10 38.08
CA PHE A 180 -8.64 7.49 39.38
C PHE A 180 -8.33 8.49 40.49
N ARG A 181 -9.35 8.94 41.23
CA ARG A 181 -9.16 9.63 42.51
C ARG A 181 -9.26 8.62 43.64
N VAL A 182 -8.26 8.64 44.52
CA VAL A 182 -8.27 7.88 45.77
C VAL A 182 -9.00 8.72 46.83
N PRO A 183 -9.90 8.14 47.64
CA PRO A 183 -10.59 8.84 48.73
C PRO A 183 -9.65 9.45 49.78
#